data_AF-A0A7Z9WLV6-F1
#
_entry.id   AF-A0A7Z9WLV6-F1
#
_cell.length_a   1.000
_cell.length_b   1.000
_cell.length_c   1.000
_cell.angle_alpha   90.00
_cell.angle_beta   90.00
_cell.angle_gamma   90.00
#
_symmetry.space_group_name_H-M   'P 1'
#
loop_
_entity.id
_entity.type
_entity.pdbx_description
1 polymer ?
#
loop_
_entity_poly.entity_id
_entity_poly.type
_entity_poly.pdbx_seq_one_letter_code
_entity_poly.pdbx_strand_id
1 'polypeptide(L)'
;MNCQECNWLMSLALDHALSEDEARRLKAHLEKCPACREEWRAMQRASRLLAEAPLVAPPPGFAARVSRRLARREARKRRILGGAALLVGSLSSGALLLPALVGLLALLWQLFDQPYLVGYGLQLMAQLIAVAGAWGKACWLMIRAILLAPVQPALLAYSLLTLALTALWIYLVARSQRGYRLPADQRS
;
A
#
# COMPACT_ATOMS: atom_id res chain seq x y z
N MET A 1 -48.87 31.68 22.76
CA MET A 1 -48.22 31.21 23.99
C MET A 1 -49.20 30.35 24.75
N ASN A 2 -48.78 29.16 25.16
CA ASN A 2 -49.58 28.26 25.99
C ASN A 2 -49.34 28.56 27.49
N CYS A 3 -50.15 27.97 28.38
CA CYS A 3 -50.04 28.21 29.82
C CYS A 3 -48.75 27.62 30.44
N GLN A 4 -48.22 26.53 29.88
CA GLN A 4 -46.98 25.91 30.38
C GLN A 4 -45.75 26.78 30.12
N GLU A 5 -45.66 27.36 28.93
CA GLU A 5 -44.62 28.31 28.52
C GLU A 5 -44.72 29.61 29.33
N CYS A 6 -45.94 30.05 29.63
CA CYS A 6 -46.16 31.17 30.55
C CYS A 6 -45.60 30.89 31.95
N ASN A 7 -45.76 29.67 32.49
CA ASN A 7 -45.23 29.30 33.80
C ASN A 7 -43.70 29.31 33.84
N TRP A 8 -43.07 28.78 32.80
CA TRP A 8 -41.62 28.90 32.64
C TRP A 8 -41.14 30.37 32.67
N LEU A 9 -41.79 31.24 31.89
CA LEU A 9 -41.47 32.67 31.86
C LEU A 9 -41.76 33.37 33.20
N MET A 10 -42.78 32.95 33.95
CA MET A 10 -43.03 33.46 35.30
C MET A 10 -41.86 33.14 36.26
N SER A 11 -41.34 31.90 36.25
CA SER A 11 -40.17 31.55 37.07
C SER A 11 -38.95 32.39 36.68
N LEU A 12 -38.68 32.46 35.38
CA LEU A 12 -37.53 33.18 34.85
C LEU A 12 -37.62 34.71 35.13
N ALA A 13 -38.84 35.24 35.26
CA ALA A 13 -39.10 36.63 35.63
C ALA A 13 -38.77 36.91 37.10
N LEU A 14 -39.02 35.96 38.00
CA LEU A 14 -38.62 36.07 39.42
C LEU A 14 -37.10 36.07 39.58
N ASP A 15 -36.40 35.35 38.70
CA ASP A 15 -34.93 35.27 38.69
C ASP A 15 -34.25 36.45 37.96
N HIS A 16 -35.02 37.46 37.54
CA HIS A 16 -34.54 38.60 36.74
C HIS A 16 -33.82 38.21 35.44
N ALA A 17 -34.16 37.07 34.86
CA ALA A 17 -33.49 36.48 33.69
C ALA A 17 -34.32 36.58 32.40
N LEU A 18 -35.37 37.40 32.38
CA LEU A 18 -36.25 37.59 31.21
C LEU A 18 -35.68 38.58 30.20
N SER A 19 -35.76 38.26 28.90
CA SER A 19 -35.57 39.24 27.84
C SER A 19 -36.78 40.18 27.67
N GLU A 20 -36.60 41.33 27.02
CA GLU A 20 -37.69 42.28 26.78
C GLU A 20 -38.83 41.70 25.93
N ASP A 21 -38.51 40.87 24.95
CA ASP A 21 -39.48 40.19 24.11
C ASP A 21 -40.33 39.20 24.90
N GLU A 22 -39.70 38.41 25.75
CA GLU A 22 -40.37 37.47 26.65
C GLU A 22 -41.24 38.19 27.67
N ALA A 23 -40.78 39.33 28.18
CA ALA A 23 -41.57 40.16 29.10
C ALA A 23 -42.84 40.70 28.44
N ARG A 24 -42.77 41.13 27.17
CA ARG A 24 -43.96 41.54 26.41
C ARG A 24 -44.93 40.38 26.20
N ARG A 25 -44.42 39.20 25.84
CA ARG A 25 -45.24 37.99 25.64
C ARG A 25 -45.92 37.54 26.93
N LEU A 26 -45.19 37.56 28.05
CA LEU A 26 -45.71 37.24 29.38
C LEU A 26 -46.85 38.18 29.76
N LYS A 27 -46.65 39.51 29.64
CA LYS A 27 -47.70 40.50 29.92
C LYS A 27 -48.95 40.28 29.06
N ALA A 28 -48.78 40.08 27.76
CA ALA A 28 -49.89 39.87 26.84
C ALA A 28 -50.71 38.60 27.15
N HIS A 29 -50.07 37.55 27.69
CA HIS A 29 -50.77 36.33 28.09
C HIS A 29 -51.47 36.48 29.45
N LEU A 30 -50.83 37.13 30.42
CA LEU A 30 -51.43 37.42 31.73
C LEU A 30 -52.68 38.31 31.61
N GLU A 31 -52.72 39.19 30.61
CA GLU A 31 -53.91 39.99 30.29
C GLU A 31 -55.11 39.16 29.81
N LYS A 32 -54.85 38.05 29.10
CA LYS A 32 -55.89 37.22 28.47
C LYS A 32 -56.31 36.01 29.32
N CYS A 33 -55.42 35.48 30.16
CA CYS A 33 -55.67 34.29 30.95
C CYS A 33 -55.80 34.62 32.45
N PRO A 34 -56.98 34.49 33.07
CA PRO A 34 -57.16 34.78 34.49
C PRO A 34 -56.44 33.76 35.40
N ALA A 35 -56.41 32.47 35.01
CA ALA A 35 -55.75 31.43 35.79
C ALA A 35 -54.25 31.69 35.97
N CYS A 36 -53.52 31.95 34.86
CA CYS A 36 -52.10 32.27 34.93
C CYS A 36 -51.83 33.58 35.69
N ARG A 37 -52.79 34.52 35.73
CA ARG A 37 -52.66 35.76 36.52
C ARG A 37 -52.75 35.50 38.02
N GLU A 38 -53.63 34.61 38.44
CA GLU A 38 -53.73 34.21 39.85
C GLU A 38 -52.49 33.44 40.30
N GLU A 39 -52.01 32.52 39.47
CA GLU A 39 -50.73 31.81 39.70
C GLU A 39 -49.57 32.80 39.83
N TRP A 40 -49.47 33.78 38.93
CA TRP A 40 -48.44 34.81 38.99
C TRP A 40 -48.45 35.58 40.31
N ARG A 41 -49.64 36.00 40.77
CA ARG A 41 -49.79 36.68 42.06
C ARG A 41 -49.43 35.77 43.24
N ALA A 42 -49.73 34.47 43.16
CA ALA A 42 -49.35 33.52 44.20
C ALA A 42 -47.82 33.35 44.26
N MET A 43 -47.16 33.18 43.11
CA MET A 43 -45.70 33.07 43.02
C MET A 43 -45.00 34.34 43.53
N GLN A 44 -45.48 35.52 43.15
CA GLN A 44 -44.94 36.79 43.64
C GLN A 44 -45.09 36.95 45.16
N ARG A 45 -46.23 36.53 45.73
CA ARG A 45 -46.42 36.55 47.19
C ARG A 45 -45.44 35.62 47.89
N ALA A 46 -45.27 34.40 47.40
CA ALA A 46 -44.30 33.45 47.96
C ALA A 46 -42.86 33.98 47.87
N SER A 47 -42.49 34.54 46.72
CA SER A 47 -41.16 35.15 46.51
C SER A 47 -40.90 36.31 47.47
N ARG A 48 -41.90 37.18 47.71
CA ARG A 48 -41.77 38.28 48.70
C ARG A 48 -41.59 37.75 50.12
N LEU A 49 -42.38 36.76 50.54
CA LEU A 49 -42.23 36.14 51.86
C LEU A 49 -40.83 35.56 52.09
N LEU A 50 -40.25 34.94 51.04
CA LEU A 50 -38.88 34.43 51.09
C LEU A 50 -37.83 35.55 51.10
N ALA A 51 -38.05 36.63 50.35
CA ALA A 51 -37.15 37.78 50.32
C ALA A 51 -37.13 38.55 51.65
N GLU A 52 -38.26 38.57 52.37
CA GLU A 52 -38.41 39.20 53.69
C GLU A 52 -37.91 38.31 54.83
N ALA A 53 -37.64 37.02 54.56
CA ALA A 53 -37.15 36.09 55.57
C ALA A 53 -35.75 36.49 56.07
N PRO A 54 -35.46 36.30 57.38
CA PRO A 54 -34.16 36.66 57.94
C PRO A 54 -33.04 35.81 57.31
N LEU A 55 -32.03 36.49 56.81
CA LEU A 55 -30.81 35.85 56.29
C LEU A 55 -30.03 35.21 57.45
N VAL A 56 -29.92 33.88 57.43
CA VAL A 56 -29.10 33.15 58.39
C VAL A 56 -27.64 33.17 57.92
N ALA A 57 -26.75 33.68 58.76
CA ALA A 57 -25.32 33.67 58.46
C ALA A 57 -24.81 32.22 58.39
N PRO A 58 -24.01 31.87 57.35
CA PRO A 58 -23.41 30.55 57.29
C PRO A 58 -22.44 30.34 58.45
N PRO A 59 -22.25 29.09 58.93
CA PRO A 59 -21.34 28.81 60.02
C PRO A 59 -19.89 29.20 59.65
N PRO A 60 -19.07 29.60 60.63
CA PRO A 60 -17.70 30.03 60.38
C PRO A 60 -16.92 28.98 59.58
N GLY A 61 -16.14 29.46 58.61
CA GLY A 61 -15.33 28.61 57.72
C GLY A 61 -16.12 27.84 56.65
N PHE A 62 -17.42 28.07 56.47
CA PHE A 62 -18.20 27.44 55.39
C PHE A 62 -17.59 27.68 54.01
N ALA A 63 -17.30 28.94 53.66
CA ALA A 63 -16.70 29.30 52.37
C ALA A 63 -15.35 28.60 52.15
N ALA A 64 -14.50 28.52 53.18
CA ALA A 64 -13.22 27.82 53.13
C ALA A 64 -13.37 26.30 52.94
N ARG A 65 -14.38 25.67 53.56
CA ARG A 65 -14.67 24.24 53.35
C ARG A 65 -15.17 23.97 51.93
N VAL A 66 -16.04 24.84 51.41
CA VAL A 66 -16.60 24.73 50.06
C VAL A 66 -15.48 24.91 49.02
N SER A 67 -14.68 25.97 49.12
CA SER A 67 -13.57 26.21 48.19
C SER A 67 -12.56 25.08 48.17
N ARG A 68 -12.19 24.53 49.34
CA ARG A 68 -11.32 23.35 49.44
C ARG A 68 -11.94 22.11 48.78
N ARG A 69 -13.24 21.88 48.93
CA ARG A 69 -13.93 20.74 48.29
C ARG A 69 -13.98 20.89 46.77
N LEU A 70 -14.25 22.10 46.27
CA LEU A 70 -14.22 22.40 44.84
C LEU A 70 -12.81 22.21 44.26
N ALA A 71 -11.79 22.81 44.88
CA ALA A 71 -10.40 22.67 44.44
C ALA A 71 -9.94 21.21 44.39
N ARG A 72 -10.31 20.40 45.40
CA ARG A 72 -10.02 18.95 45.42
C ARG A 72 -10.71 18.19 44.29
N ARG A 73 -11.98 18.51 43.99
CA ARG A 73 -12.70 17.89 42.86
C ARG A 73 -12.05 18.25 41.52
N GLU A 74 -11.74 19.52 41.31
CA GLU A 74 -11.10 20.02 40.09
C GLU A 74 -9.72 19.37 39.88
N ALA A 75 -8.90 19.31 40.95
CA ALA A 75 -7.58 18.69 40.91
C ALA A 75 -7.67 17.19 40.62
N ARG A 76 -8.63 16.47 41.21
CA ARG A 76 -8.85 15.04 40.92
C ARG A 76 -9.25 14.82 39.47
N LYS A 77 -10.16 15.64 38.93
CA LYS A 77 -10.57 15.57 37.52
C LYS A 77 -9.39 15.82 36.58
N ARG A 78 -8.58 16.85 36.85
CA ARG A 78 -7.36 17.14 36.07
C ARG A 78 -6.34 16.01 36.13
N ARG A 79 -6.12 15.39 37.29
CA ARG A 79 -5.21 14.24 37.43
C ARG A 79 -5.69 13.02 36.65
N ILE A 80 -6.98 12.70 36.71
CA ILE A 80 -7.55 11.56 35.98
C ILE A 80 -7.49 11.80 34.47
N LEU A 81 -7.92 12.98 34.00
CA LEU A 81 -7.88 13.32 32.57
C LEU A 81 -6.45 13.39 32.04
N GLY A 82 -5.52 14.01 32.79
CA GLY A 82 -4.11 14.06 32.43
C GLY A 82 -3.47 12.67 32.40
N GLY A 83 -3.76 11.83 33.40
CA GLY A 83 -3.28 10.44 33.43
C GLY A 83 -3.83 9.62 32.26
N ALA A 84 -5.13 9.72 31.97
CA ALA A 84 -5.73 9.05 30.82
C ALA A 84 -5.13 9.54 29.49
N ALA A 85 -4.91 10.85 29.33
CA ALA A 85 -4.28 11.41 28.14
C ALA A 85 -2.84 10.90 27.94
N LEU A 86 -2.06 10.79 29.01
CA LEU A 86 -0.70 10.22 28.96
C LEU A 86 -0.71 8.73 28.59
N LEU A 87 -1.63 7.94 29.15
CA LEU A 87 -1.76 6.52 28.83
C LEU A 87 -2.18 6.31 27.38
N VAL A 88 -3.19 7.05 26.90
CA VAL A 88 -3.64 6.99 25.51
C VAL A 88 -2.54 7.44 24.56
N GLY A 89 -1.80 8.51 24.90
CA GLY A 89 -0.66 8.99 24.11
C GLY A 89 0.48 7.97 24.03
N SER A 90 0.80 7.32 25.14
CA SER A 90 1.84 6.28 25.20
C SER A 90 1.43 5.04 24.39
N LEU A 91 0.18 4.58 24.51
CA LEU A 91 -0.31 3.45 23.72
C LEU A 91 -0.33 3.77 22.23
N SER A 92 -0.78 4.97 21.86
CA SER A 92 -0.84 5.41 20.47
C SER A 92 0.55 5.46 19.85
N SER A 93 1.54 5.99 20.58
CA SER A 93 2.93 6.03 20.12
C SER A 93 3.50 4.63 19.92
N GLY A 94 3.23 3.71 20.84
CA GLY A 94 3.63 2.31 20.71
C GLY A 94 2.97 1.60 19.52
N ALA A 95 1.68 1.84 19.29
CA ALA A 95 0.91 1.21 18.22
C ALA A 95 1.40 1.58 16.80
N LEU A 96 1.97 2.77 16.61
CA LEU A 96 2.56 3.16 15.32
C LEU A 96 4.03 2.77 15.20
N LEU A 97 4.83 2.95 16.26
CA LEU A 97 6.28 2.77 16.18
C LEU A 97 6.69 1.29 16.10
N LEU A 98 6.02 0.40 16.84
CA LEU A 98 6.35 -1.02 16.85
C LEU A 98 6.20 -1.69 15.47
N PRO A 99 5.04 -1.62 14.78
CA PRO A 99 4.90 -2.24 13.47
C PRO A 99 5.78 -1.57 12.41
N ALA A 100 6.05 -0.27 12.51
CA ALA A 100 6.99 0.40 11.61
C ALA A 100 8.43 -0.12 11.78
N LEU A 101 8.89 -0.28 13.03
CA LEU A 101 10.21 -0.83 13.34
C LEU A 101 10.33 -2.30 12.89
N VAL A 102 9.32 -3.12 13.19
CA VAL A 102 9.26 -4.53 12.79
C VAL A 102 9.23 -4.66 11.27
N GLY A 103 8.45 -3.83 10.57
CA GLY A 103 8.40 -3.81 9.12
C GLY A 103 9.73 -3.42 8.48
N LEU A 104 10.43 -2.42 9.03
CA LEU A 104 11.76 -2.02 8.58
C LEU A 104 12.78 -3.16 8.77
N LEU A 105 12.77 -3.80 9.94
CA LEU A 105 13.64 -4.95 10.23
C LEU A 105 13.35 -6.13 9.29
N ALA A 106 12.08 -6.42 9.02
CA ALA A 106 11.68 -7.46 8.08
C ALA A 106 12.13 -7.15 6.64
N LEU A 107 12.03 -5.89 6.21
CA LEU A 107 12.52 -5.46 4.89
C LEU A 107 14.04 -5.62 4.79
N LEU A 108 14.78 -5.21 5.83
CA LEU A 108 16.23 -5.37 5.90
C LEU A 108 16.63 -6.85 5.91
N TRP A 109 15.91 -7.68 6.67
CA TRP A 109 16.11 -9.13 6.66
C TRP A 109 15.86 -9.71 5.28
N GLN A 110 14.78 -9.30 4.62
CA GLN A 110 14.48 -9.74 3.27
C GLN A 110 15.57 -9.30 2.30
N LEU A 111 16.10 -8.07 2.39
CA LEU A 111 17.23 -7.64 1.56
C LEU A 111 18.50 -8.48 1.80
N PHE A 112 18.75 -8.88 3.05
CA PHE A 112 19.90 -9.69 3.42
C PHE A 112 19.78 -11.15 2.99
N ASP A 113 18.58 -11.73 3.15
CA ASP A 113 18.29 -13.15 2.89
C ASP A 113 18.00 -13.43 1.42
N GLN A 114 17.98 -12.41 0.56
CA GLN A 114 17.77 -12.62 -0.86
C GLN A 114 18.94 -13.42 -1.46
N PRO A 115 18.74 -14.70 -1.80
CA PRO A 115 19.77 -15.56 -2.34
C PRO A 115 19.90 -15.37 -3.86
N TYR A 116 19.35 -14.28 -4.42
CA TYR A 116 19.31 -14.05 -5.86
C TYR A 116 20.72 -14.11 -6.45
N LEU A 117 21.74 -13.56 -5.78
CA LEU A 117 23.11 -13.60 -6.31
C LEU A 117 23.66 -15.03 -6.41
N VAL A 118 23.38 -15.87 -5.40
CA VAL A 118 23.90 -17.25 -5.35
C VAL A 118 23.11 -18.15 -6.30
N GLY A 119 21.78 -18.03 -6.33
CA GLY A 119 20.89 -18.80 -7.20
C GLY A 119 21.10 -18.49 -8.69
N TYR A 120 21.09 -17.21 -9.08
CA TYR A 120 21.37 -16.82 -10.47
C TYR A 120 22.81 -17.17 -10.87
N GLY A 121 23.77 -17.04 -9.95
CA GLY A 121 25.17 -17.44 -10.17
C GLY A 121 25.32 -18.93 -10.49
N LEU A 122 24.74 -19.80 -9.66
CA LEU A 122 24.73 -21.25 -9.89
C LEU A 122 24.04 -21.62 -11.22
N GLN A 123 22.92 -20.97 -11.54
CA GLN A 123 22.19 -21.23 -12.78
C GLN A 123 22.96 -20.80 -14.03
N LEU A 124 23.62 -19.63 -14.00
CA LEU A 124 24.52 -19.19 -15.08
C LEU A 124 25.68 -20.17 -15.27
N MET A 125 26.28 -20.64 -14.18
CA MET A 125 27.36 -21.64 -14.23
C MET A 125 26.88 -22.95 -14.85
N ALA A 126 25.70 -23.44 -14.44
CA ALA A 126 25.11 -24.65 -15.02
C ALA A 126 24.84 -24.50 -16.53
N GLN A 127 24.32 -23.34 -16.97
CA GLN A 127 24.09 -23.06 -18.40
C GLN A 127 25.40 -23.01 -19.19
N LEU A 128 26.45 -22.38 -18.67
CA LEU A 128 27.76 -22.33 -19.32
C LEU A 128 28.36 -23.72 -19.49
N ILE A 129 28.28 -24.57 -18.45
CA ILE A 129 28.75 -25.96 -18.51
C ILE A 129 27.95 -26.76 -19.54
N ALA A 130 26.62 -26.59 -19.58
CA ALA A 130 25.76 -27.30 -20.53
C ALA A 130 26.07 -26.90 -21.98
N VAL A 131 26.24 -25.61 -22.25
CA VAL A 131 26.64 -25.09 -23.55
C VAL A 131 28.01 -25.66 -23.93
N ALA A 132 29.03 -25.51 -23.07
CA ALA A 132 30.37 -26.06 -23.32
C ALA A 132 30.35 -27.57 -23.61
N GLY A 133 29.53 -28.33 -22.89
CA GLY A 133 29.32 -29.76 -23.15
C GLY A 133 28.65 -30.06 -24.50
N ALA A 134 27.69 -29.24 -24.91
CA ALA A 134 27.04 -29.37 -26.23
C ALA A 134 28.02 -29.08 -27.37
N TRP A 135 28.83 -28.02 -27.24
CA TRP A 135 29.91 -27.72 -28.19
C TRP A 135 30.95 -28.83 -28.23
N GLY A 136 31.35 -29.38 -27.08
CA GLY A 136 32.27 -30.52 -27.02
C GLY A 136 31.72 -31.74 -27.76
N LYS A 137 30.44 -32.08 -27.56
CA LYS A 137 29.77 -33.17 -28.29
C LYS A 137 29.68 -32.90 -29.78
N ALA A 138 29.36 -31.66 -30.19
CA ALA A 138 29.29 -31.28 -31.59
C ALA A 138 30.65 -31.37 -32.28
N CYS A 139 31.71 -30.83 -31.66
CA CYS A 139 33.08 -30.94 -32.14
C CYS A 139 33.52 -32.41 -32.23
N TRP A 140 33.22 -33.22 -31.21
CA TRP A 140 33.51 -34.64 -31.22
C TRP A 140 32.82 -35.37 -32.37
N LEU A 141 31.54 -35.11 -32.60
CA LEU A 141 30.79 -35.68 -33.71
C LEU A 141 31.34 -35.22 -35.06
N MET A 142 31.73 -33.96 -35.20
CA MET A 142 32.31 -33.41 -36.43
C MET A 142 33.67 -34.04 -36.73
N ILE A 143 34.57 -34.11 -35.73
CA ILE A 143 35.88 -34.76 -35.84
C ILE A 143 35.71 -36.24 -36.18
N ARG A 144 34.83 -36.95 -35.46
CA ARG A 144 34.53 -38.36 -35.73
C ARG A 144 33.93 -38.54 -37.13
N ALA A 145 33.04 -37.66 -37.55
CA ALA A 145 32.45 -37.70 -38.89
C ALA A 145 33.51 -37.43 -39.96
N ILE A 146 34.52 -36.60 -39.72
CA ILE A 146 35.61 -36.37 -40.68
C ILE A 146 36.59 -37.54 -40.71
N LEU A 147 37.02 -38.04 -39.55
CA LEU A 147 38.01 -39.11 -39.45
C LEU A 147 37.46 -40.48 -39.81
N LEU A 148 36.20 -40.76 -39.48
CA LEU A 148 35.52 -42.01 -39.80
C LEU A 148 34.53 -41.85 -40.95
N ALA A 149 34.43 -40.67 -41.60
CA ALA A 149 33.68 -40.58 -42.85
C ALA A 149 34.28 -41.59 -43.81
N PRO A 150 33.50 -42.59 -44.27
CA PRO A 150 33.85 -43.29 -45.47
C PRO A 150 33.60 -42.28 -46.60
N VAL A 151 34.55 -41.36 -46.83
CA VAL A 151 34.61 -40.59 -48.07
C VAL A 151 34.86 -41.66 -49.11
N GLN A 152 33.75 -42.16 -49.68
CA GLN A 152 33.70 -43.53 -50.17
C GLN A 152 34.84 -43.71 -51.19
N PRO A 153 35.70 -44.75 -51.05
CA PRO A 153 36.64 -45.07 -52.11
C PRO A 153 35.91 -45.25 -53.45
N ALA A 154 34.60 -45.52 -53.43
CA ALA A 154 33.70 -45.46 -54.57
C ALA A 154 33.67 -44.11 -55.30
N LEU A 155 33.68 -42.96 -54.62
CA LEU A 155 33.71 -41.62 -55.26
C LEU A 155 35.06 -41.36 -55.94
N LEU A 156 36.17 -41.69 -55.26
CA LEU A 156 37.51 -41.59 -55.85
C LEU A 156 37.68 -42.57 -57.02
N ALA A 157 37.25 -43.82 -56.87
CA ALA A 157 37.27 -44.83 -57.92
C ALA A 157 36.40 -44.44 -59.12
N TYR A 158 35.21 -43.87 -58.89
CA TYR A 158 34.34 -43.35 -59.95
C TYR A 158 34.99 -42.17 -60.69
N SER A 159 35.62 -41.24 -59.96
CA SER A 159 36.36 -40.13 -60.57
C SER A 159 37.56 -40.59 -61.42
N LEU A 160 38.30 -41.60 -60.95
CA LEU A 160 39.42 -42.19 -61.71
C LEU A 160 38.92 -42.97 -62.93
N LEU A 161 37.81 -43.70 -62.80
CA LEU A 161 37.23 -44.48 -63.89
C LEU A 161 36.72 -43.58 -65.02
N THR A 162 36.05 -42.48 -64.68
CA THR A 162 35.59 -41.49 -65.68
C THR A 162 36.77 -40.79 -66.38
N LEU A 163 37.84 -40.46 -65.66
CA LEU A 163 39.07 -39.93 -66.26
C LEU A 163 39.76 -40.95 -67.18
N ALA A 164 39.84 -42.22 -66.78
CA ALA A 164 40.43 -43.27 -67.61
C ALA A 164 39.63 -43.50 -68.90
N LEU A 165 38.29 -43.52 -68.81
CA LEU A 165 37.40 -43.67 -69.96
C LEU A 165 37.51 -42.49 -70.93
N THR A 166 37.57 -41.26 -70.42
CA THR A 166 37.74 -40.07 -71.26
C THR A 166 39.11 -40.03 -71.93
N ALA A 167 40.19 -40.36 -71.22
CA ALA A 167 41.52 -40.48 -71.80
C ALA A 167 41.60 -41.57 -72.88
N LEU A 168 40.97 -42.73 -72.65
CA LEU A 168 40.88 -43.81 -73.62
C LEU A 168 40.13 -43.38 -74.88
N TRP A 169 39.01 -42.68 -74.72
CA TRP A 169 38.24 -42.13 -75.84
C TRP A 169 39.07 -41.15 -76.66
N ILE A 170 39.76 -40.20 -76.01
CA ILE A 170 40.67 -39.25 -76.67
C ILE A 170 41.78 -39.99 -77.43
N TYR A 171 42.39 -41.01 -76.82
CA TYR A 171 43.42 -41.83 -77.46
C TYR A 171 42.91 -42.56 -78.70
N LEU A 172 41.72 -43.17 -78.62
CA LEU A 172 41.10 -43.88 -79.74
C LEU A 172 40.74 -42.94 -80.89
N VAL A 173 40.15 -41.77 -80.58
CA VAL A 173 39.83 -40.77 -81.61
C VAL A 173 41.11 -40.24 -82.26
N ALA A 174 42.13 -39.90 -81.47
CA ALA A 174 43.42 -39.44 -82.01
C ALA A 174 44.11 -40.51 -82.89
N ARG A 175 44.00 -41.79 -82.52
CA ARG A 175 44.53 -42.91 -83.33
C ARG A 175 43.74 -43.10 -84.62
N SER A 176 42.41 -43.01 -84.58
CA SER A 176 41.55 -43.15 -85.76
C SER A 176 41.81 -42.04 -86.79
N GLN A 177 42.05 -40.80 -86.34
CA GLN A 177 42.38 -39.68 -87.22
C GLN A 177 43.78 -39.81 -87.85
N ARG A 178 44.75 -40.41 -87.14
CA ARG A 178 46.06 -40.73 -87.73
C ARG A 178 45.96 -41.79 -88.83
N GLY A 179 45.00 -42.71 -88.74
CA GLY A 179 44.73 -43.70 -89.79
C GLY A 179 44.06 -43.13 -91.05
N TYR A 180 43.48 -41.93 -90.98
CA TYR A 180 42.75 -41.31 -92.10
C TYR A 180 43.55 -40.21 -92.82
N ARG A 181 44.75 -39.86 -92.34
CA ARG A 181 45.64 -38.89 -93.00
C ARG A 181 46.69 -39.61 -93.86
N LEU A 182 46.35 -39.83 -95.14
CA LEU A 182 47.19 -39.85 -96.37
C LEU A 182 46.32 -40.40 -97.53
N PRO A 183 46.40 -39.94 -98.81
CA PRO A 183 47.30 -38.93 -99.42
C PRO A 183 46.57 -37.84 -100.25
N ALA A 184 47.13 -36.63 -100.31
CA ALA A 184 46.88 -35.60 -101.33
C ALA A 184 48.05 -34.62 -101.23
N ASP A 185 48.76 -34.12 -102.24
CA ASP A 185 48.65 -34.00 -103.70
C ASP A 185 50.03 -33.35 -104.04
N GLN A 186 50.98 -33.90 -104.81
CA GLN A 186 51.06 -34.07 -106.26
C GLN A 186 50.55 -32.93 -107.17
N ARG A 187 50.95 -31.67 -106.94
CA ARG A 187 50.95 -30.70 -108.05
C ARG A 187 51.90 -29.50 -107.89
N SER A 188 52.62 -29.27 -109.00
CA SER A 188 53.46 -28.14 -109.46
C SER A 188 54.70 -27.78 -108.66
#